data_AF-A0AAW3WLB2-F1
#
_entry.id   AF-A0AAW3WLB2-F1
#
_cell.length_a   1.000
_cell.length_b   1.000
_cell.length_c   1.000
_cell.angle_alpha   90.00
_cell.angle_beta   90.00
_cell.angle_gamma   90.00
#
_symmetry.space_group_name_H-M   'P 1'
#
loop_
_entity.id
_entity.type
_entity.pdbx_description
1 polymer ?
#
loop_
_entity_poly.entity_id
_entity_poly.type
_entity_poly.pdbx_seq_one_letter_code
_entity_poly.pdbx_strand_id
1 'polypeptide(L)'
;NHYTVSKRERSADLYSPGGEMGHRPDMSTIVYCNKIREAYKDIDIVIGGIEASLRRFAHYDYWSDKVRKSILIDSTADLLIYSMGEKQIVAIAESLKNNVRAKDITYVRGTCYLTESLEDIQDYIEIPSYKDVSIDKYKYAQASKLEDDEQDSIRGHILVQKHGNKYLVQNIPETPLNREELDEVYNLPYMRNYHPIYEAKGGIPAIEEVKFSTVSSRGCFGDCKFCAITFHQGRVVQSRSKESILQEVEEITKMPDFKGYIHDVGGPTANFRKPACTKQLAFGACKGKDCLSPSVCGNADVDHSEYLELLRAIRKVPKVKKAFVRSGLRYDYIMADKDDTFFKDLVEH
;
A
#
# COMPACT_ATOMS: atom_id res chain seq x y z
N ASN A 1 15.50 -9.98 4.73
CA ASN A 1 15.93 -8.65 5.27
C ASN A 1 17.41 -8.68 5.61
N HIS A 2 18.23 -9.39 4.81
CA HIS A 2 19.64 -9.59 5.17
C HIS A 2 20.52 -8.39 4.83
N TYR A 3 20.11 -7.60 3.85
CA TYR A 3 20.91 -6.51 3.30
C TYR A 3 20.24 -5.14 3.46
N THR A 4 21.07 -4.12 3.61
CA THR A 4 20.73 -2.70 3.46
C THR A 4 20.55 -2.37 1.98
N VAL A 5 19.94 -1.21 1.67
CA VAL A 5 19.74 -0.75 0.29
C VAL A 5 21.03 -0.64 -0.52
N SER A 6 22.19 -0.50 0.15
CA SER A 6 23.51 -0.47 -0.48
C SER A 6 24.18 -1.85 -0.56
N LYS A 7 23.40 -2.94 -0.48
CA LYS A 7 23.88 -4.34 -0.51
C LYS A 7 24.88 -4.71 0.59
N ARG A 8 24.88 -3.99 1.72
CA ARG A 8 25.66 -4.37 2.93
C ARG A 8 24.82 -5.23 3.84
N GLU A 9 25.40 -6.25 4.46
CA GLU A 9 24.72 -7.05 5.48
C GLU A 9 24.25 -6.20 6.66
N ARG A 10 23.06 -6.50 7.15
CA ARG A 10 22.50 -5.88 8.35
C ARG A 10 23.03 -6.59 9.59
N SER A 11 23.23 -5.82 10.65
CA SER A 11 23.56 -6.35 11.97
C SER A 11 22.36 -6.93 12.71
N ALA A 12 21.13 -6.53 12.34
CA ALA A 12 19.90 -6.97 12.97
C ALA A 12 18.72 -6.97 11.99
N ASP A 13 17.74 -7.84 12.23
CA ASP A 13 16.48 -7.91 11.52
C ASP A 13 15.33 -7.42 12.43
N LEU A 14 14.94 -6.16 12.26
CA LEU A 14 13.95 -5.50 13.12
C LEU A 14 12.57 -6.17 13.15
N TYR A 15 12.24 -7.02 12.17
CA TYR A 15 10.94 -7.71 12.14
C TYR A 15 11.03 -9.18 12.59
N SER A 16 12.17 -9.59 13.15
CA SER A 16 12.39 -10.93 13.69
C SER A 16 12.50 -10.89 15.22
N PRO A 17 12.22 -12.01 15.92
CA PRO A 17 12.30 -12.08 17.37
C PRO A 17 13.65 -11.60 17.88
N GLY A 18 13.66 -10.66 18.83
CA GLY A 18 14.87 -10.10 19.43
C GLY A 18 15.79 -9.33 18.47
N GLY A 19 15.36 -9.07 17.23
CA GLY A 19 16.22 -8.51 16.19
C GLY A 19 17.17 -9.52 15.56
N GLU A 20 17.00 -10.82 15.84
CA GLU A 20 17.89 -11.89 15.38
C GLU A 20 17.86 -12.04 13.85
N MET A 21 19.05 -12.24 13.27
CA MET A 21 19.21 -12.51 11.84
C MET A 21 18.86 -13.96 11.49
N GLY A 22 18.52 -14.22 10.22
CA GLY A 22 18.38 -15.58 9.69
C GLY A 22 17.02 -16.24 9.85
N HIS A 23 16.03 -15.58 10.46
CA HIS A 23 14.67 -16.13 10.62
C HIS A 23 13.83 -16.13 9.33
N ARG A 24 14.19 -15.34 8.33
CA ARG A 24 13.39 -15.16 7.11
C ARG A 24 14.26 -15.27 5.86
N PRO A 25 13.90 -16.14 4.91
CA PRO A 25 14.66 -16.29 3.69
C PRO A 25 14.50 -15.04 2.81
N ASP A 26 15.48 -14.77 1.95
CA ASP A 26 15.29 -13.78 0.89
C ASP A 26 14.21 -14.26 -0.09
N MET A 27 13.46 -13.32 -0.68
CA MET A 27 12.29 -13.60 -1.50
C MET A 27 11.23 -14.43 -0.75
N SER A 28 10.91 -14.02 0.48
CA SER A 28 10.12 -14.82 1.43
C SER A 28 8.77 -15.29 0.86
N THR A 29 8.06 -14.45 0.12
CA THR A 29 6.79 -14.85 -0.53
C THR A 29 6.98 -16.06 -1.45
N ILE A 30 8.01 -16.06 -2.30
CA ILE A 30 8.29 -17.17 -3.23
C ILE A 30 8.68 -18.43 -2.44
N VAL A 31 9.60 -18.29 -1.49
CA VAL A 31 10.11 -19.43 -0.71
C VAL A 31 8.98 -20.08 0.10
N TYR A 32 8.14 -19.29 0.76
CA TYR A 32 7.02 -19.81 1.54
C TYR A 32 5.93 -20.43 0.67
N CYS A 33 5.60 -19.85 -0.49
CA CYS A 33 4.65 -20.49 -1.42
C CYS A 33 5.15 -21.85 -1.89
N ASN A 34 6.43 -21.95 -2.27
CA ASN A 34 7.03 -23.22 -2.67
C ASN A 34 7.02 -24.26 -1.55
N LYS A 35 7.27 -23.85 -0.30
CA LYS A 35 7.21 -24.73 0.87
C LYS A 35 5.79 -25.19 1.20
N ILE A 36 4.80 -24.30 1.07
CA ILE A 36 3.38 -24.66 1.20
C ILE A 36 3.00 -25.67 0.11
N ARG A 37 3.44 -25.44 -1.13
CA ARG A 37 3.19 -26.33 -2.27
C ARG A 37 3.85 -27.70 -2.08
N GLU A 38 5.07 -27.76 -1.55
CA GLU A 38 5.75 -29.00 -1.21
C GLU A 38 4.99 -29.81 -0.15
N ALA A 39 4.49 -29.14 0.90
CA ALA A 39 3.80 -29.78 2.02
C ALA A 39 2.35 -30.20 1.71
N TYR A 40 1.62 -29.37 0.97
CA TYR A 40 0.16 -29.50 0.81
C TYR A 40 -0.30 -29.70 -0.64
N LYS A 41 0.62 -29.73 -1.61
CA LYS A 41 0.35 -29.96 -3.04
C LYS A 41 -0.71 -29.02 -3.60
N ASP A 42 -1.93 -29.50 -3.80
CA ASP A 42 -2.98 -28.76 -4.52
C ASP A 42 -3.78 -27.80 -3.62
N ILE A 43 -3.20 -27.31 -2.52
CA ILE A 43 -3.84 -26.28 -1.69
C ILE A 43 -3.91 -24.96 -2.46
N ASP A 44 -4.98 -24.20 -2.25
CA ASP A 44 -5.11 -22.85 -2.82
C ASP A 44 -4.15 -21.88 -2.10
N ILE A 45 -3.33 -21.15 -2.87
CA ILE A 45 -2.38 -20.18 -2.35
C ILE A 45 -2.74 -18.79 -2.90
N VAL A 46 -3.15 -17.89 -2.01
CA VAL A 46 -3.42 -16.48 -2.32
C VAL A 46 -2.31 -15.63 -1.69
N ILE A 47 -1.63 -14.82 -2.50
CA ILE A 47 -0.58 -13.90 -2.04
C ILE A 47 -1.05 -12.45 -2.10
N GLY A 48 -0.52 -11.59 -1.24
CA GLY A 48 -0.88 -10.18 -1.20
C GLY A 48 0.12 -9.34 -0.42
N GLY A 49 -0.21 -8.06 -0.24
CA GLY A 49 0.64 -7.08 0.45
C GLY A 49 1.64 -6.40 -0.47
N ILE A 50 2.52 -5.59 0.13
CA ILE A 50 3.42 -4.68 -0.61
C ILE A 50 4.33 -5.45 -1.60
N GLU A 51 4.94 -6.55 -1.18
CA GLU A 51 5.84 -7.31 -2.06
C GLU A 51 5.11 -7.86 -3.28
N ALA A 52 3.96 -8.53 -3.07
CA ALA A 52 3.17 -9.10 -4.15
C ALA A 52 2.64 -8.01 -5.08
N SER A 53 2.08 -6.95 -4.50
CA SER A 53 1.53 -5.81 -5.25
C SER A 53 2.57 -5.16 -6.15
N LEU A 54 3.76 -4.83 -5.64
CA LEU A 54 4.78 -4.12 -6.43
C LEU A 54 5.49 -5.00 -7.47
N ARG A 55 5.36 -6.33 -7.35
CA ARG A 55 6.02 -7.31 -8.23
C ARG A 55 5.04 -8.12 -9.07
N ARG A 56 3.81 -7.62 -9.22
CA ARG A 56 2.74 -8.32 -9.95
C ARG A 56 3.06 -8.48 -11.43
N PHE A 57 3.70 -7.51 -12.07
CA PHE A 57 4.22 -7.63 -13.44
C PHE A 57 5.70 -8.04 -13.47
N ALA A 58 6.24 -8.20 -14.68
CA ALA A 58 7.68 -8.25 -14.90
C ALA A 58 8.33 -6.99 -14.31
N HIS A 59 9.32 -7.16 -13.44
CA HIS A 59 9.89 -6.07 -12.66
C HIS A 59 11.41 -6.19 -12.59
N TYR A 60 12.09 -5.06 -12.57
CA TYR A 60 13.52 -5.00 -12.32
C TYR A 60 13.80 -5.31 -10.84
N ASP A 61 14.59 -6.35 -10.60
CA ASP A 61 15.06 -6.72 -9.28
C ASP A 61 16.48 -6.20 -9.05
N TYR A 62 16.60 -5.18 -8.21
CA TYR A 62 17.87 -4.53 -7.87
C TYR A 62 18.90 -5.50 -7.28
N TRP A 63 18.45 -6.54 -6.56
CA TRP A 63 19.33 -7.47 -5.87
C TRP A 63 20.06 -8.38 -6.87
N SER A 64 19.30 -9.02 -7.76
CA SER A 64 19.83 -9.91 -8.80
C SER A 64 20.20 -9.21 -10.11
N ASP A 65 20.05 -7.88 -10.19
CA ASP A 65 20.43 -7.03 -11.33
C ASP A 65 19.83 -7.53 -12.65
N LYS A 66 18.53 -7.86 -12.64
CA LYS A 66 17.83 -8.36 -13.81
C LYS A 66 16.33 -8.10 -13.74
N VAL A 67 15.68 -8.16 -14.90
CA VAL A 67 14.22 -8.20 -14.97
C VAL A 67 13.73 -9.61 -14.65
N ARG A 68 12.89 -9.71 -13.61
CA ARG A 68 12.22 -10.95 -13.20
C ARG A 68 10.82 -11.01 -13.79
N LYS A 69 10.26 -12.21 -13.79
CA LYS A 69 8.86 -12.44 -14.13
C LYS A 69 7.95 -11.87 -13.03
N SER A 70 6.64 -11.94 -13.28
CA SER A 70 5.64 -11.74 -12.23
C SER A 70 5.94 -12.63 -11.02
N ILE A 71 5.80 -12.08 -9.81
CA ILE A 71 5.91 -12.87 -8.58
C ILE A 71 4.84 -13.98 -8.51
N LEU A 72 3.69 -13.82 -9.16
CA LEU A 72 2.66 -14.86 -9.24
C LEU A 72 3.18 -16.11 -9.97
N ILE A 73 4.02 -15.91 -10.99
CA ILE A 73 4.67 -17.01 -11.71
C ILE A 73 5.80 -17.61 -10.88
N ASP A 74 6.68 -16.76 -10.34
CA ASP A 74 7.86 -17.22 -9.59
C ASP A 74 7.49 -17.96 -8.29
N SER A 75 6.36 -17.58 -7.65
CA SER A 75 5.88 -18.18 -6.40
C SER A 75 4.98 -19.39 -6.59
N THR A 76 4.46 -19.61 -7.81
CA THR A 76 3.44 -20.63 -8.10
C THR A 76 2.15 -20.50 -7.28
N ALA A 77 1.87 -19.30 -6.76
CA ALA A 77 0.60 -18.98 -6.14
C ALA A 77 -0.53 -18.99 -7.18
N ASP A 78 -1.76 -19.17 -6.71
CA ASP A 78 -2.94 -19.32 -7.57
C ASP A 78 -3.62 -17.98 -7.87
N LEU A 79 -3.52 -17.03 -6.95
CA LEU A 79 -4.10 -15.70 -7.06
C LEU A 79 -3.24 -14.66 -6.33
N LEU A 80 -3.16 -13.45 -6.87
CA LEU A 80 -2.46 -12.32 -6.27
C LEU A 80 -3.45 -11.20 -5.97
N ILE A 81 -3.46 -10.67 -4.75
CA ILE A 81 -4.13 -9.43 -4.38
C ILE A 81 -3.10 -8.29 -4.48
N TYR A 82 -3.43 -7.23 -5.20
CA TYR A 82 -2.61 -6.03 -5.26
C TYR A 82 -3.34 -4.85 -4.64
N SER A 83 -2.59 -3.81 -4.28
CA SER A 83 -3.10 -2.67 -3.53
C SER A 83 -3.63 -3.04 -2.13
N MET A 84 -4.52 -2.21 -1.58
CA MET A 84 -5.27 -2.49 -0.35
C MET A 84 -6.22 -3.67 -0.61
N GLY A 85 -6.22 -4.67 0.28
CA GLY A 85 -6.80 -5.99 0.03
C GLY A 85 -8.05 -6.33 0.84
N GLU A 86 -8.61 -5.37 1.59
CA GLU A 86 -9.68 -5.61 2.56
C GLU A 86 -10.98 -6.11 1.91
N LYS A 87 -11.37 -5.56 0.75
CA LYS A 87 -12.57 -6.02 0.02
C LYS A 87 -12.32 -7.37 -0.67
N GLN A 88 -11.14 -7.51 -1.25
CA GLN A 88 -10.72 -8.66 -2.03
C GLN A 88 -10.61 -9.90 -1.15
N ILE A 89 -10.02 -9.79 0.05
CA ILE A 89 -9.86 -10.94 0.94
C ILE A 89 -11.22 -11.50 1.38
N VAL A 90 -12.22 -10.64 1.60
CA VAL A 90 -13.60 -11.06 1.92
C VAL A 90 -14.25 -11.74 0.71
N ALA A 91 -14.17 -11.13 -0.47
CA ALA A 91 -14.74 -11.70 -1.70
C ALA A 91 -14.11 -13.05 -2.09
N ILE A 92 -12.80 -13.18 -1.92
CA ILE A 92 -12.06 -14.41 -2.16
C ILE A 92 -12.44 -15.47 -1.13
N ALA A 93 -12.51 -15.12 0.16
CA ALA A 93 -12.92 -16.04 1.22
C ALA A 93 -14.33 -16.60 0.97
N GLU A 94 -15.28 -15.75 0.55
CA GLU A 94 -16.63 -16.21 0.19
C GLU A 94 -16.61 -17.12 -1.05
N SER A 95 -15.77 -16.84 -2.05
CA SER A 95 -15.63 -17.71 -3.22
C SER A 95 -15.06 -19.08 -2.85
N LEU A 96 -14.00 -19.12 -2.01
CA LEU A 96 -13.39 -20.35 -1.51
C LEU A 96 -14.38 -21.17 -0.67
N LYS A 97 -15.18 -20.51 0.19
CA LYS A 97 -16.25 -21.14 0.97
C LYS A 97 -17.31 -21.81 0.08
N ASN A 98 -17.53 -21.28 -1.12
CA ASN A 98 -18.41 -21.84 -2.13
C ASN A 98 -17.70 -22.81 -3.09
N ASN A 99 -16.51 -23.32 -2.71
CA ASN A 99 -15.71 -24.30 -3.47
C ASN A 99 -15.18 -23.81 -4.82
N VAL A 100 -15.11 -22.49 -5.05
CA VAL A 100 -14.38 -21.93 -6.19
C VAL A 100 -12.89 -21.96 -5.84
N ARG A 101 -12.06 -22.58 -6.68
CA ARG A 101 -10.60 -22.62 -6.47
C ARG A 101 -10.00 -21.24 -6.67
N ALA A 102 -8.94 -20.91 -5.94
CA ALA A 102 -8.31 -19.59 -6.03
C ALA A 102 -7.89 -19.20 -7.46
N LYS A 103 -7.36 -20.16 -8.23
CA LYS A 103 -6.96 -19.99 -9.63
C LYS A 103 -8.13 -19.67 -10.59
N ASP A 104 -9.36 -20.02 -10.18
CA ASP A 104 -10.58 -19.83 -10.98
C ASP A 104 -11.31 -18.53 -10.58
N ILE A 105 -10.81 -17.79 -9.58
CA ILE A 105 -11.34 -16.48 -9.17
C ILE A 105 -10.77 -15.40 -10.10
N THR A 106 -11.35 -15.29 -11.29
CA THR A 106 -10.90 -14.37 -12.34
C THR A 106 -11.64 -13.03 -12.35
N TYR A 107 -12.66 -12.87 -11.52
CA TYR A 107 -13.63 -11.75 -11.56
C TYR A 107 -13.46 -10.72 -10.44
N VAL A 108 -12.60 -10.96 -9.45
CA VAL A 108 -12.43 -10.05 -8.30
C VAL A 108 -11.50 -8.90 -8.68
N ARG A 109 -11.98 -7.65 -8.53
CA ARG A 109 -11.18 -6.44 -8.76
C ARG A 109 -9.99 -6.39 -7.82
N GLY A 110 -8.91 -5.71 -8.23
CA GLY A 110 -7.70 -5.63 -7.41
C GLY A 110 -6.96 -6.96 -7.26
N THR A 111 -7.15 -7.91 -8.18
CA THR A 111 -6.43 -9.18 -8.21
C THR A 111 -5.70 -9.41 -9.53
N CYS A 112 -4.73 -10.33 -9.52
CA CYS A 112 -4.10 -10.87 -10.71
C CYS A 112 -4.17 -12.39 -10.72
N TYR A 113 -4.37 -12.96 -11.91
CA TYR A 113 -4.41 -14.40 -12.16
C TYR A 113 -3.61 -14.77 -13.41
N LEU A 114 -3.37 -16.06 -13.61
CA LEU A 114 -2.68 -16.59 -14.78
C LEU A 114 -3.66 -17.35 -15.68
N THR A 115 -3.59 -17.12 -16.99
CA THR A 115 -4.37 -17.84 -18.00
C THR A 115 -3.49 -18.25 -19.19
N GLU A 116 -3.92 -19.24 -19.96
CA GLU A 116 -3.26 -19.68 -21.20
C GLU A 116 -3.89 -19.05 -22.45
N SER A 117 -5.11 -18.52 -22.34
CA SER A 117 -5.83 -17.84 -23.42
C SER A 117 -6.47 -16.55 -22.95
N LEU A 118 -6.65 -15.61 -23.89
CA LEU A 118 -7.32 -14.32 -23.69
C LEU A 118 -8.74 -14.30 -24.29
N GLU A 119 -9.23 -15.43 -24.82
CA GLU A 119 -10.53 -15.52 -25.50
C GLU A 119 -11.71 -15.02 -24.64
N ASP A 120 -11.67 -15.28 -23.33
CA ASP A 120 -12.71 -14.88 -22.38
C ASP A 120 -12.52 -13.46 -21.79
N ILE A 121 -11.49 -12.73 -22.24
CA ILE A 121 -11.13 -11.42 -21.69
C ILE A 121 -11.44 -10.33 -22.71
N GLN A 122 -12.39 -9.47 -22.35
CA GLN A 122 -12.77 -8.31 -23.15
C GLN A 122 -12.13 -7.03 -22.59
N ASP A 123 -11.98 -6.02 -23.45
CA ASP A 123 -11.57 -4.66 -23.06
C ASP A 123 -10.29 -4.57 -22.21
N TYR A 124 -9.25 -5.31 -22.61
CA TYR A 124 -7.94 -5.29 -21.98
C TYR A 124 -6.90 -4.49 -22.76
N ILE A 125 -5.86 -4.05 -22.06
CA ILE A 125 -4.66 -3.45 -22.65
C ILE A 125 -3.50 -4.45 -22.50
N GLU A 126 -2.95 -4.90 -23.62
CA GLU A 126 -1.72 -5.70 -23.62
C GLU A 126 -0.50 -4.78 -23.45
N ILE A 127 0.26 -4.99 -22.39
CA ILE A 127 1.53 -4.29 -22.14
C ILE A 127 2.70 -5.13 -22.70
N PRO A 128 3.89 -4.53 -22.95
CA PRO A 128 5.05 -5.26 -23.45
C PRO A 128 5.33 -6.55 -22.66
N SER A 129 5.62 -7.63 -23.38
CA SER A 129 5.79 -8.96 -22.80
C SER A 129 7.02 -9.04 -21.89
N TYR A 130 7.07 -10.04 -21.00
CA TYR A 130 8.28 -10.32 -20.20
C TYR A 130 9.54 -10.42 -21.06
N LYS A 131 9.43 -11.06 -22.24
CA LYS A 131 10.56 -11.21 -23.17
C LYS A 131 11.05 -9.85 -23.66
N ASP A 132 10.14 -8.95 -24.03
CA ASP A 132 10.49 -7.61 -24.53
C ASP A 132 11.13 -6.76 -23.44
N VAL A 133 10.50 -6.69 -22.26
CA VAL A 133 10.98 -5.83 -21.17
C VAL A 133 12.29 -6.33 -20.55
N SER A 134 12.63 -7.61 -20.73
CA SER A 134 13.89 -8.18 -20.22
C SER A 134 15.11 -7.82 -21.06
N ILE A 135 14.92 -7.39 -22.31
CA ILE A 135 16.02 -7.07 -23.24
C ILE A 135 16.00 -5.62 -23.73
N ASP A 136 14.89 -4.90 -23.57
CA ASP A 136 14.74 -3.52 -24.01
C ASP A 136 14.22 -2.62 -22.87
N LYS A 137 15.08 -1.69 -22.43
CA LYS A 137 14.77 -0.71 -21.39
C LYS A 137 13.65 0.26 -21.77
N TYR A 138 13.46 0.56 -23.06
CA TYR A 138 12.38 1.44 -23.51
C TYR A 138 11.04 0.69 -23.47
N LYS A 139 11.03 -0.61 -23.78
CA LYS A 139 9.85 -1.47 -23.58
C LYS A 139 9.53 -1.61 -22.10
N TYR A 140 10.54 -1.75 -21.24
CA TYR A 140 10.35 -1.74 -19.78
C TYR A 140 9.70 -0.43 -19.31
N ALA A 141 10.23 0.72 -19.73
CA ALA A 141 9.66 2.02 -19.40
C ALA A 141 8.24 2.21 -19.95
N GLN A 142 7.96 1.70 -21.15
CA GLN A 142 6.62 1.70 -21.75
C GLN A 142 5.63 0.88 -20.90
N ALA A 143 6.03 -0.34 -20.48
CA ALA A 143 5.20 -1.19 -19.63
C ALA A 143 4.91 -0.51 -18.29
N SER A 144 5.94 -0.04 -17.59
CA SER A 144 5.80 0.65 -16.30
C SER A 144 4.90 1.89 -16.39
N LYS A 145 4.98 2.66 -17.49
CA LYS A 145 4.07 3.80 -17.70
C LYS A 145 2.62 3.35 -17.84
N LEU A 146 2.34 2.29 -18.60
CA LEU A 146 0.98 1.76 -18.77
C LEU A 146 0.45 1.20 -17.45
N GLU A 147 1.29 0.53 -16.67
CA GLU A 147 0.94 0.04 -15.33
C GLU A 147 0.52 1.19 -14.40
N ASP A 148 1.28 2.29 -14.36
CA ASP A 148 0.95 3.49 -13.59
C ASP A 148 -0.31 4.19 -14.13
N ASP A 149 -0.41 4.33 -15.45
CA ASP A 149 -1.53 4.99 -16.09
C ASP A 149 -2.83 4.24 -15.79
N GLU A 150 -2.85 2.91 -15.74
CA GLU A 150 -4.08 2.14 -15.49
C GLU A 150 -4.32 1.82 -14.00
N GLN A 151 -3.49 2.33 -13.08
CA GLN A 151 -3.66 2.21 -11.63
C GLN A 151 -4.73 3.18 -11.08
N ASP A 152 -5.96 3.08 -11.57
CA ASP A 152 -7.12 3.86 -11.12
C ASP A 152 -8.41 3.01 -11.17
N SER A 153 -9.23 3.05 -10.12
CA SER A 153 -10.42 2.20 -10.02
C SER A 153 -11.58 2.64 -10.90
N ILE A 154 -11.62 3.89 -11.36
CA ILE A 154 -12.73 4.43 -12.15
C ILE A 154 -12.42 4.29 -13.64
N ARG A 155 -11.22 4.69 -14.07
CA ARG A 155 -10.85 4.75 -15.49
C ARG A 155 -9.88 3.65 -15.95
N GLY A 156 -9.32 2.87 -15.03
CA GLY A 156 -8.34 1.84 -15.34
C GLY A 156 -8.96 0.65 -16.05
N HIS A 157 -8.18 0.02 -16.92
CA HIS A 157 -8.58 -1.18 -17.66
C HIS A 157 -7.92 -2.44 -17.10
N ILE A 158 -8.38 -3.60 -17.56
CA ILE A 158 -7.66 -4.85 -17.38
C ILE A 158 -6.31 -4.74 -18.08
N LEU A 159 -5.23 -5.12 -17.40
CA LEU A 159 -3.90 -5.21 -18.01
C LEU A 159 -3.51 -6.66 -18.23
N VAL A 160 -2.88 -6.92 -19.37
CA VAL A 160 -2.37 -8.24 -19.73
C VAL A 160 -0.90 -8.16 -20.07
N GLN A 161 -0.08 -9.02 -19.47
CA GLN A 161 1.32 -9.19 -19.83
C GLN A 161 1.62 -10.63 -20.19
N LYS A 162 2.19 -10.85 -21.38
CA LYS A 162 2.61 -12.18 -21.81
C LYS A 162 3.89 -12.64 -21.10
N HIS A 163 3.87 -13.84 -20.53
CA HIS A 163 4.98 -14.54 -19.88
C HIS A 163 5.16 -15.95 -20.46
N GLY A 164 5.86 -16.04 -21.59
CA GLY A 164 6.03 -17.32 -22.29
C GLY A 164 4.71 -17.82 -22.87
N ASN A 165 4.23 -18.98 -22.39
CA ASN A 165 2.98 -19.60 -22.83
C ASN A 165 1.76 -19.19 -21.99
N LYS A 166 1.94 -18.32 -21.00
CA LYS A 166 0.87 -17.82 -20.14
C LYS A 166 0.76 -16.32 -20.23
N TYR A 167 -0.39 -15.82 -19.82
CA TYR A 167 -0.68 -14.41 -19.62
C TYR A 167 -0.90 -14.16 -18.14
N LEU A 168 -0.24 -13.15 -17.62
CA LEU A 168 -0.63 -12.52 -16.37
C LEU A 168 -1.73 -11.52 -16.70
N VAL A 169 -2.86 -11.66 -16.01
CA VAL A 169 -3.99 -10.74 -16.11
C VAL A 169 -4.11 -10.00 -14.79
N GLN A 170 -4.15 -8.68 -14.84
CA GLN A 170 -4.54 -7.82 -13.72
C GLN A 170 -5.97 -7.33 -13.96
N ASN A 171 -6.88 -7.67 -13.05
CA ASN A 171 -8.22 -7.10 -13.01
C ASN A 171 -8.19 -5.61 -12.66
N ILE A 172 -9.24 -4.86 -12.99
CA ILE A 172 -9.33 -3.42 -12.69
C ILE A 172 -9.09 -3.16 -11.18
N PRO A 173 -8.35 -2.10 -10.79
CA PRO A 173 -8.11 -1.78 -9.38
C PRO A 173 -9.39 -1.68 -8.55
N GLU A 174 -9.39 -2.21 -7.34
CA GLU A 174 -10.54 -2.08 -6.45
C GLU A 174 -10.79 -0.62 -6.07
N THR A 175 -12.06 -0.24 -5.93
CA THR A 175 -12.45 1.07 -5.45
C THR A 175 -11.97 1.25 -4.02
N PRO A 176 -11.28 2.36 -3.70
CA PRO A 176 -10.82 2.56 -2.35
C PRO A 176 -11.95 2.60 -1.33
N LEU A 177 -11.63 2.30 -0.07
CA LEU A 177 -12.61 2.34 1.01
C LEU A 177 -13.17 3.75 1.17
N ASN A 178 -14.47 3.85 1.40
CA ASN A 178 -15.05 5.10 1.89
C ASN A 178 -14.61 5.35 3.35
N ARG A 179 -14.94 6.52 3.89
CA ARG A 179 -14.53 6.90 5.26
C ARG A 179 -15.05 5.93 6.33
N GLU A 180 -16.30 5.50 6.22
CA GLU A 180 -16.93 4.59 7.19
C GLU A 180 -16.26 3.21 7.14
N GLU A 181 -16.08 2.65 5.94
CA GLU A 181 -15.36 1.38 5.73
C GLU A 181 -13.92 1.47 6.26
N LEU A 182 -13.24 2.60 6.04
CA LEU A 182 -11.88 2.80 6.55
C LEU A 182 -11.86 2.86 8.08
N ASP A 183 -12.79 3.58 8.69
CA ASP A 183 -12.92 3.64 10.15
C ASP A 183 -13.21 2.26 10.75
N GLU A 184 -14.11 1.47 10.14
CA GLU A 184 -14.38 0.09 10.53
C GLU A 184 -13.10 -0.76 10.54
N VAL A 185 -12.31 -0.68 9.48
CA VAL A 185 -11.04 -1.43 9.37
C VAL A 185 -10.07 -1.04 10.47
N TYR A 186 -9.94 0.24 10.81
CA TYR A 186 -9.03 0.69 11.88
C TYR A 186 -9.60 0.48 13.30
N ASN A 187 -10.91 0.30 13.43
CA ASN A 187 -11.59 0.02 14.69
C ASN A 187 -11.65 -1.48 15.04
N LEU A 188 -11.20 -2.36 14.15
CA LEU A 188 -11.03 -3.78 14.47
C LEU A 188 -10.16 -3.96 15.72
N PRO A 189 -10.37 -5.01 16.53
CA PRO A 189 -9.73 -5.20 17.82
C PRO A 189 -8.27 -5.67 17.69
N TYR A 190 -7.43 -4.84 17.07
CA TYR A 190 -6.02 -5.12 16.91
C TYR A 190 -5.33 -5.17 18.28
N MET A 191 -4.35 -6.07 18.39
CA MET A 191 -3.51 -6.17 19.57
C MET A 191 -2.65 -4.91 19.80
N ARG A 192 -2.39 -4.13 18.72
CA ARG A 192 -1.54 -2.93 18.73
C ARG A 192 -0.13 -3.17 19.28
N ASN A 193 0.33 -4.41 19.22
CA ASN A 193 1.66 -4.86 19.60
C ASN A 193 1.98 -6.16 18.84
N TYR A 194 3.22 -6.64 18.95
CA TYR A 194 3.59 -7.96 18.44
C TYR A 194 2.93 -9.09 19.25
N HIS A 195 2.83 -10.28 18.65
CA HIS A 195 2.20 -11.43 19.29
C HIS A 195 2.97 -11.86 20.57
N PRO A 196 2.30 -12.21 21.70
CA PRO A 196 2.96 -12.48 22.99
C PRO A 196 3.99 -13.62 22.97
N ILE A 197 3.90 -14.51 21.98
CA ILE A 197 4.87 -15.60 21.78
C ILE A 197 6.31 -15.11 21.62
N TYR A 198 6.51 -13.85 21.23
CA TYR A 198 7.83 -13.27 21.04
C TYR A 198 8.42 -12.60 22.28
N GLU A 199 7.64 -12.42 23.36
CA GLU A 199 8.11 -11.77 24.61
C GLU A 199 9.35 -12.48 25.19
N ALA A 200 9.30 -13.81 25.30
CA ALA A 200 10.42 -14.63 25.79
C ALA A 200 11.66 -14.57 24.87
N LYS A 201 11.52 -14.04 23.66
CA LYS A 201 12.59 -13.85 22.68
C LYS A 201 13.00 -12.38 22.53
N GLY A 202 12.59 -11.50 23.44
CA GLY A 202 12.93 -10.07 23.39
C GLY A 202 12.03 -9.23 22.47
N GLY A 203 10.86 -9.74 22.07
CA GLY A 203 9.86 -9.01 21.30
C GLY A 203 10.20 -8.85 19.81
N ILE A 204 9.50 -7.94 19.12
CA ILE A 204 9.76 -7.58 17.72
C ILE A 204 10.16 -6.10 17.64
N PRO A 205 11.44 -5.76 17.36
CA PRO A 205 11.94 -4.38 17.44
C PRO A 205 11.19 -3.36 16.56
N ALA A 206 10.64 -3.78 15.42
CA ALA A 206 9.95 -2.91 14.49
C ALA A 206 8.74 -2.20 15.10
N ILE A 207 8.17 -2.71 16.20
CA ILE A 207 7.04 -2.04 16.86
C ILE A 207 7.45 -0.66 17.41
N GLU A 208 8.69 -0.49 17.85
CA GLU A 208 9.16 0.74 18.52
C GLU A 208 9.08 1.97 17.59
N GLU A 209 9.26 1.78 16.28
CA GLU A 209 9.16 2.89 15.31
C GLU A 209 7.72 3.41 15.17
N VAL A 210 6.74 2.52 15.28
CA VAL A 210 5.31 2.82 14.98
C VAL A 210 4.44 2.91 16.23
N LYS A 211 4.98 2.59 17.40
CA LYS A 211 4.27 2.64 18.67
C LYS A 211 3.83 4.08 18.97
N PHE A 212 2.62 4.22 19.51
CA PHE A 212 1.99 5.51 19.83
C PHE A 212 1.77 6.44 18.63
N SER A 213 1.66 5.87 17.44
CA SER A 213 1.29 6.57 16.21
C SER A 213 -0.10 6.15 15.76
N THR A 214 -0.74 7.00 14.97
CA THR A 214 -2.04 6.71 14.32
C THR A 214 -1.97 7.12 12.86
N VAL A 215 -2.59 6.32 11.99
CA VAL A 215 -2.69 6.63 10.55
C VAL A 215 -3.98 7.42 10.33
N SER A 216 -3.88 8.60 9.75
CA SER A 216 -5.03 9.49 9.48
C SER A 216 -5.64 9.33 8.09
N SER A 217 -4.85 8.86 7.11
CA SER A 217 -5.27 8.74 5.71
C SER A 217 -4.50 7.65 4.94
N ARG A 218 -5.01 7.30 3.76
CA ARG A 218 -4.40 6.43 2.75
C ARG A 218 -4.46 7.10 1.37
N GLY A 219 -3.62 6.65 0.45
CA GLY A 219 -3.48 7.20 -0.89
C GLY A 219 -2.60 8.45 -0.94
N CYS A 220 -2.13 8.80 -2.14
CA CYS A 220 -1.32 10.00 -2.37
C CYS A 220 -1.44 10.48 -3.81
N PHE A 221 -2.01 11.69 -4.00
CA PHE A 221 -2.06 12.35 -5.31
C PHE A 221 -0.74 13.01 -5.72
N GLY A 222 0.28 12.92 -4.87
CA GLY A 222 1.60 13.45 -5.13
C GLY A 222 2.34 12.77 -6.28
N ASP A 223 2.03 11.49 -6.54
CA ASP A 223 2.44 10.72 -7.72
C ASP A 223 3.94 10.80 -8.08
N CYS A 224 4.79 10.83 -7.06
CA CYS A 224 6.23 10.83 -7.24
C CYS A 224 6.67 9.50 -7.86
N LYS A 225 7.28 9.52 -9.06
CA LYS A 225 7.63 8.30 -9.83
C LYS A 225 8.68 7.40 -9.18
N PHE A 226 9.36 7.87 -8.13
CA PHE A 226 10.26 7.06 -7.30
C PHE A 226 9.55 6.39 -6.11
N CYS A 227 8.27 6.73 -5.87
CA CYS A 227 7.53 6.33 -4.68
C CYS A 227 6.51 5.24 -5.01
N ALA A 228 6.53 4.16 -4.24
CA ALA A 228 5.61 3.03 -4.40
C ALA A 228 4.19 3.30 -3.85
N ILE A 229 3.98 4.38 -3.10
CA ILE A 229 2.70 4.67 -2.45
C ILE A 229 1.58 4.76 -3.48
N THR A 230 1.77 5.54 -4.55
CA THR A 230 0.71 5.73 -5.54
C THR A 230 0.38 4.43 -6.27
N PHE A 231 1.40 3.64 -6.58
CA PHE A 231 1.22 2.34 -7.23
C PHE A 231 0.52 1.31 -6.31
N HIS A 232 0.67 1.43 -4.99
CA HIS A 232 0.10 0.51 -4.02
C HIS A 232 -1.21 0.99 -3.36
N GLN A 233 -1.39 2.28 -3.12
CA GLN A 233 -2.56 2.84 -2.44
C GLN A 233 -3.45 3.70 -3.34
N GLY A 234 -3.00 4.00 -4.56
CA GLY A 234 -3.71 4.86 -5.50
C GLY A 234 -3.49 6.36 -5.25
N ARG A 235 -4.01 7.15 -6.20
CA ARG A 235 -3.91 8.63 -6.20
C ARG A 235 -5.04 9.32 -5.46
N VAL A 236 -6.17 8.65 -5.27
CA VAL A 236 -7.31 9.20 -4.56
C VAL A 236 -7.05 9.05 -3.07
N VAL A 237 -6.99 10.15 -2.33
CA VAL A 237 -6.74 10.11 -0.88
C VAL A 237 -8.06 9.81 -0.16
N GLN A 238 -8.02 8.86 0.76
CA GLN A 238 -9.12 8.57 1.69
C GLN A 238 -8.66 8.85 3.11
N SER A 239 -9.55 9.39 3.93
CA SER A 239 -9.22 9.79 5.28
C SER A 239 -10.21 9.24 6.29
N ARG A 240 -9.67 8.81 7.44
CA ARG A 240 -10.46 8.40 8.59
C ARG A 240 -11.18 9.58 9.19
N SER A 241 -12.30 9.33 9.86
CA SER A 241 -12.97 10.36 10.64
C SER A 241 -12.10 10.84 11.80
N LYS A 242 -12.39 12.06 12.26
CA LYS A 242 -11.77 12.62 13.46
C LYS A 242 -12.11 11.76 14.68
N GLU A 243 -13.35 11.28 14.74
CA GLU A 243 -13.90 10.48 15.82
C GLU A 243 -13.16 9.14 15.95
N SER A 244 -12.96 8.40 14.86
CA SER A 244 -12.18 7.14 14.88
C SER A 244 -10.75 7.36 15.35
N ILE A 245 -10.09 8.43 14.88
CA ILE A 245 -8.71 8.73 15.27
C ILE A 245 -8.63 9.11 16.75
N LEU A 246 -9.56 9.93 17.25
CA LEU A 246 -9.58 10.32 18.66
C LEU A 246 -9.84 9.11 19.57
N GLN A 247 -10.74 8.21 19.18
CA GLN A 247 -10.97 6.97 19.92
C GLN A 247 -9.70 6.10 19.98
N GLU A 248 -8.99 5.96 18.87
CA GLU A 248 -7.72 5.22 18.87
C GLU A 248 -6.65 5.91 19.74
N VAL A 249 -6.56 7.24 19.69
CA VAL A 249 -5.65 8.01 20.55
C VAL A 249 -5.99 7.82 22.03
N GLU A 250 -7.28 7.79 22.39
CA GLU A 250 -7.71 7.50 23.76
C GLU A 250 -7.26 6.09 24.20
N GLU A 251 -7.36 5.08 23.34
CA GLU A 251 -6.84 3.74 23.63
C GLU A 251 -5.31 3.72 23.76
N ILE A 252 -4.59 4.47 22.92
CA ILE A 252 -3.14 4.65 23.03
C ILE A 252 -2.78 5.24 24.40
N THR A 253 -3.57 6.19 24.93
CA THR A 253 -3.30 6.78 26.25
C THR A 253 -3.44 5.83 27.44
N LYS A 254 -4.06 4.65 27.22
CA LYS A 254 -4.23 3.60 28.21
C LYS A 254 -3.07 2.59 28.21
N MET A 255 -2.17 2.65 27.22
CA MET A 255 -1.02 1.76 27.13
C MET A 255 -0.03 2.01 28.29
N PRO A 256 0.54 0.98 28.94
CA PRO A 256 1.32 1.11 30.17
C PRO A 256 2.54 2.05 30.07
N ASP A 257 3.15 2.12 28.90
CA ASP A 257 4.38 2.85 28.66
C ASP A 257 4.17 4.20 27.95
N PHE A 258 2.92 4.61 27.74
CA PHE A 258 2.59 5.90 27.14
C PHE A 258 3.06 7.07 28.03
N LYS A 259 3.85 7.99 27.47
CA LYS A 259 4.44 9.13 28.20
C LYS A 259 3.78 10.48 27.90
N GLY A 260 2.73 10.47 27.09
CA GLY A 260 2.00 11.66 26.65
C GLY A 260 2.37 12.16 25.25
N TYR A 261 3.09 11.38 24.45
CA TYR A 261 3.50 11.79 23.11
C TYR A 261 2.86 10.88 22.08
N ILE A 262 2.05 11.47 21.19
CA ILE A 262 1.64 10.79 19.96
C ILE A 262 2.79 10.99 18.97
N HIS A 263 3.47 9.88 18.63
CA HIS A 263 4.73 9.90 17.88
C HIS A 263 4.54 10.30 16.42
N ASP A 264 3.40 9.96 15.83
CA ASP A 264 3.02 10.40 14.49
C ASP A 264 1.50 10.38 14.34
N VAL A 265 0.95 11.48 13.83
CA VAL A 265 -0.40 11.54 13.26
C VAL A 265 -0.19 11.50 11.75
N GLY A 266 -0.06 10.29 11.23
CA GLY A 266 0.58 10.05 9.95
C GLY A 266 -0.36 9.80 8.79
N GLY A 267 0.26 9.46 7.67
CA GLY A 267 -0.36 9.05 6.41
C GLY A 267 0.73 8.93 5.36
N PRO A 268 0.47 8.34 4.19
CA PRO A 268 1.47 8.28 3.12
C PRO A 268 2.02 9.67 2.74
N THR A 269 1.17 10.69 2.87
CA THR A 269 1.55 12.09 2.99
C THR A 269 0.67 12.69 4.06
N ALA A 270 1.25 13.15 5.17
CA ALA A 270 0.51 13.46 6.38
C ALA A 270 -0.52 14.58 6.17
N ASN A 271 -0.15 15.61 5.39
CA ASN A 271 -1.01 16.75 5.11
C ASN A 271 -1.98 16.53 3.95
N PHE A 272 -2.16 15.28 3.48
CA PHE A 272 -3.23 14.94 2.53
C PHE A 272 -4.36 14.22 3.25
N ARG A 273 -5.54 14.85 3.23
CA ARG A 273 -6.74 14.33 3.87
C ARG A 273 -7.98 14.23 2.98
N LYS A 274 -7.91 14.77 1.78
CA LYS A 274 -8.98 14.71 0.78
C LYS A 274 -8.39 14.43 -0.60
N PRO A 275 -9.20 13.92 -1.55
CA PRO A 275 -8.80 13.85 -2.95
C PRO A 275 -8.24 15.19 -3.43
N ALA A 276 -7.34 15.15 -4.42
CA ALA A 276 -6.72 16.36 -4.96
C ALA A 276 -7.77 17.36 -5.46
N CYS A 277 -8.89 16.88 -5.98
CA CYS A 277 -10.03 17.69 -6.38
C CYS A 277 -11.31 16.84 -6.42
N THR A 278 -12.48 17.48 -6.39
CA THR A 278 -13.79 16.81 -6.41
C THR A 278 -14.02 15.95 -7.66
N LYS A 279 -13.37 16.29 -8.79
CA LYS A 279 -13.48 15.55 -10.05
C LYS A 279 -12.88 14.14 -9.95
N GLN A 280 -11.92 13.90 -9.07
CA GLN A 280 -11.33 12.57 -8.90
C GLN A 280 -12.35 11.51 -8.48
N LEU A 281 -13.39 11.91 -7.75
CA LEU A 281 -14.43 10.99 -7.29
C LEU A 281 -15.35 10.51 -8.41
N ALA A 282 -15.52 11.30 -9.48
CA ALA A 282 -16.40 10.96 -10.60
C ALA A 282 -15.64 10.38 -11.80
N PHE A 283 -14.40 10.82 -12.05
CA PHE A 283 -13.66 10.52 -13.27
C PHE A 283 -12.31 9.83 -13.04
N GLY A 284 -11.96 9.56 -11.78
CA GLY A 284 -10.62 9.08 -11.41
C GLY A 284 -9.56 10.19 -11.48
N ALA A 285 -8.33 9.85 -11.10
CA ALA A 285 -7.20 10.76 -11.21
C ALA A 285 -6.78 10.95 -12.67
N CYS A 286 -6.56 12.19 -13.12
CA CYS A 286 -6.20 12.50 -14.51
C CYS A 286 -5.02 11.67 -15.05
N LYS A 287 -5.20 11.01 -16.20
CA LYS A 287 -4.12 10.30 -16.92
C LYS A 287 -3.06 11.29 -17.41
N GLY A 288 -1.78 10.98 -17.17
CA GLY A 288 -0.64 11.78 -17.62
C GLY A 288 -0.56 13.21 -17.07
N LYS A 289 -1.26 13.53 -15.97
CA LYS A 289 -1.19 14.85 -15.31
C LYS A 289 -0.86 14.69 -13.84
N ASP A 290 0.09 15.49 -13.37
CA ASP A 290 0.45 15.59 -11.96
C ASP A 290 -0.35 16.72 -11.30
N CYS A 291 -0.79 16.52 -10.06
CA CYS A 291 -1.62 17.50 -9.36
C CYS A 291 -0.82 18.70 -8.86
N LEU A 292 0.49 18.51 -8.61
CA LEU A 292 1.36 19.48 -7.95
C LEU A 292 2.58 19.89 -8.80
N SER A 293 2.69 19.40 -10.05
CA SER A 293 3.85 19.64 -10.93
C SER A 293 3.41 19.94 -12.37
N PRO A 294 4.11 20.84 -13.09
CA PRO A 294 5.20 21.71 -12.63
C PRO A 294 4.72 22.87 -11.74
N SER A 295 3.41 23.11 -11.71
CA SER A 295 2.73 24.01 -10.78
C SER A 295 1.47 23.32 -10.25
N VAL A 296 0.95 23.81 -9.13
CA VAL A 296 -0.29 23.28 -8.55
C VAL A 296 -1.44 23.45 -9.55
N CYS A 297 -2.15 22.35 -9.81
CA CYS A 297 -3.28 22.36 -10.71
C CYS A 297 -4.35 23.36 -10.25
N GLY A 298 -4.90 24.17 -11.16
CA GLY A 298 -5.95 25.13 -10.82
C GLY A 298 -7.28 24.52 -10.35
N ASN A 299 -7.46 23.20 -10.45
CA ASN A 299 -8.60 22.50 -9.85
C ASN A 299 -8.26 21.88 -8.49
N ALA A 300 -6.99 21.93 -8.04
CA ALA A 300 -6.58 21.33 -6.79
C ALA A 300 -7.26 22.04 -5.62
N ASP A 301 -7.87 21.26 -4.74
CA ASP A 301 -8.47 21.75 -3.50
C ASP A 301 -7.38 21.80 -2.43
N VAL A 302 -6.77 22.99 -2.28
CA VAL A 302 -5.71 23.25 -1.31
C VAL A 302 -6.33 23.79 -0.03
N ASP A 303 -6.36 22.97 1.02
CA ASP A 303 -6.84 23.36 2.33
C ASP A 303 -6.39 22.35 3.40
N HIS A 304 -5.90 22.90 4.52
CA HIS A 304 -5.35 22.13 5.64
C HIS A 304 -6.21 22.22 6.92
N SER A 305 -7.38 22.87 6.86
CA SER A 305 -8.22 23.13 8.05
C SER A 305 -8.61 21.86 8.80
N GLU A 306 -9.09 20.82 8.09
CA GLU A 306 -9.50 19.55 8.70
C GLU A 306 -8.34 18.87 9.44
N TYR A 307 -7.14 18.88 8.85
CA TYR A 307 -5.97 18.25 9.46
C TYR A 307 -5.46 19.05 10.68
N LEU A 308 -5.47 20.39 10.58
CA LEU A 308 -5.16 21.27 11.71
C LEU A 308 -6.12 21.04 12.88
N GLU A 309 -7.44 20.99 12.62
CA GLU A 309 -8.45 20.71 13.63
C GLU A 309 -8.26 19.36 14.30
N LEU A 310 -7.90 18.33 13.53
CA LEU A 310 -7.57 17.02 14.06
C LEU A 310 -6.36 17.08 15.01
N LEU A 311 -5.25 17.68 14.59
CA LEU A 311 -4.05 17.83 15.44
C LEU A 311 -4.36 18.61 16.72
N ARG A 312 -5.18 19.66 16.65
CA ARG A 312 -5.63 20.42 17.82
C ARG A 312 -6.51 19.58 18.74
N ALA A 313 -7.39 18.75 18.19
CA ALA A 313 -8.24 17.87 18.98
C ALA A 313 -7.44 16.77 19.69
N ILE A 314 -6.48 16.15 19.00
CA ILE A 314 -5.58 15.14 19.59
C ILE A 314 -4.81 15.72 20.79
N ARG A 315 -4.28 16.94 20.66
CA ARG A 315 -3.59 17.65 21.76
C ARG A 315 -4.48 17.93 22.98
N LYS A 316 -5.81 17.91 22.82
CA LYS A 316 -6.76 18.10 23.92
C LYS A 316 -7.19 16.79 24.60
N VAL A 317 -6.82 15.64 24.04
CA VAL A 317 -7.14 14.33 24.65
C VAL A 317 -6.41 14.22 25.98
N PRO A 318 -7.08 13.82 27.08
CA PRO A 318 -6.43 13.66 28.39
C PRO A 318 -5.18 12.79 28.31
N LYS A 319 -4.13 13.16 29.06
CA LYS A 319 -2.78 12.55 29.08
C LYS A 319 -1.93 12.80 27.83
N VAL A 320 -2.46 13.34 26.73
CA VAL A 320 -1.64 13.80 25.60
C VAL A 320 -0.99 15.13 25.96
N LYS A 321 0.33 15.22 25.82
CA LYS A 321 1.15 16.42 26.01
C LYS A 321 1.50 17.06 24.66
N LYS A 322 1.81 16.25 23.65
CA LYS A 322 2.17 16.70 22.31
C LYS A 322 1.82 15.63 21.27
N ALA A 323 1.46 16.08 20.07
CA ALA A 323 1.25 15.24 18.90
C ALA A 323 2.22 15.67 17.80
N PHE A 324 3.00 14.71 17.30
CA PHE A 324 3.98 14.97 16.26
C PHE A 324 3.46 14.55 14.89
N VAL A 325 4.05 15.15 13.86
CA VAL A 325 3.94 14.69 12.47
C VAL A 325 5.35 14.33 12.02
N ARG A 326 5.64 13.03 11.99
CA ARG A 326 6.93 12.46 11.54
C ARG A 326 6.82 11.85 10.14
N SER A 327 5.60 11.57 9.68
CA SER A 327 5.32 11.25 8.29
C SER A 327 5.67 12.40 7.34
N GLY A 328 5.94 12.07 6.08
CA GLY A 328 6.34 13.05 5.06
C GLY A 328 5.26 14.10 4.80
N LEU A 329 5.68 15.36 4.66
CA LEU A 329 4.84 16.50 4.31
C LEU A 329 5.13 16.97 2.89
N ARG A 330 4.10 17.42 2.20
CA ARG A 330 4.23 18.08 0.91
C ARG A 330 4.25 19.59 1.10
N TYR A 331 5.46 20.14 1.21
CA TYR A 331 5.68 21.58 1.41
C TYR A 331 5.15 22.42 0.25
N ASP A 332 5.24 21.93 -0.98
CA ASP A 332 4.64 22.60 -2.14
C ASP A 332 3.11 22.72 -2.05
N TYR A 333 2.43 21.75 -1.45
CA TYR A 333 1.00 21.85 -1.13
C TYR A 333 0.73 22.83 0.03
N ILE A 334 1.57 22.82 1.07
CA ILE A 334 1.50 23.81 2.17
C ILE A 334 1.66 25.23 1.63
N MET A 335 2.67 25.46 0.79
CA MET A 335 2.97 26.77 0.20
C MET A 335 1.93 27.24 -0.81
N ALA A 336 1.11 26.34 -1.34
CA ALA A 336 -0.01 26.67 -2.21
C ALA A 336 -1.26 27.07 -1.44
N ASP A 337 -1.32 26.79 -0.13
CA ASP A 337 -2.39 27.24 0.73
C ASP A 337 -2.23 28.75 0.98
N LYS A 338 -3.35 29.47 0.90
CA LYS A 338 -3.36 30.92 1.17
C LYS A 338 -3.40 31.21 2.67
N ASP A 339 -3.80 30.22 3.47
CA ASP A 339 -3.82 30.29 4.93
C ASP A 339 -2.57 29.63 5.51
N ASP A 340 -1.71 30.44 6.14
CA ASP A 340 -0.48 29.96 6.78
C ASP A 340 -0.70 29.42 8.21
N THR A 341 -1.94 29.43 8.71
CA THR A 341 -2.28 28.98 10.07
C THR A 341 -1.83 27.54 10.33
N PHE A 342 -2.02 26.64 9.36
CA PHE A 342 -1.56 25.25 9.51
C PHE A 342 -0.04 25.16 9.68
N PHE A 343 0.72 25.86 8.84
CA PHE A 343 2.17 25.82 8.90
C PHE A 343 2.72 26.43 10.19
N LYS A 344 2.16 27.57 10.63
CA LYS A 344 2.52 28.19 11.91
C LYS A 344 2.24 27.26 13.07
N ASP A 345 1.04 26.70 13.14
CA ASP A 345 0.64 25.79 14.23
C ASP A 345 1.53 24.54 14.27
N LEU A 346 1.89 23.99 13.11
CA LEU A 346 2.80 22.84 12.99
C LEU A 346 4.22 23.14 13.51
N VAL A 347 4.72 24.37 13.32
CA VAL A 347 6.07 24.77 13.78
C VAL A 347 6.08 25.12 15.27
N GLU A 348 5.01 25.75 15.76
CA GLU A 348 4.89 26.19 17.16
C GLU A 348 4.63 25.04 18.15
N HIS A 349 3.92 24.00 17.71
CA HIS A 349 3.41 22.94 18.57
C HIS A 349 4.05 21.58 18.38
#